data_AF-A0A950PA52-F1
#
_entry.id   AF-A0A950PA52-F1
#
_cell.length_a   1.000
_cell.length_b   1.000
_cell.length_c   1.000
_cell.angle_alpha   90.00
_cell.angle_beta   90.00
_cell.angle_gamma   90.00
#
_symmetry.space_group_name_H-M   'P 1'
#
loop_
_entity.id
_entity.type
_entity.pdbx_description
1 polymer ?
#
loop_
_entity_poly.entity_id
_entity_poly.type
_entity_poly.pdbx_seq_one_letter_code
_entity_poly.pdbx_strand_id
1 'polypeptide(L)' 'LSSQFEQLVRAVCGLPLGPTERHADAVMQNLIGRDVERWREAVADPQAKLHLYGKSRVRPGRKMGHVTRLQPRR' A
#
# COMPACT_ATOMS: atom_id res chain seq x y z
N LEU A 1 -1.74 10.21 -11.00
CA LEU A 1 -0.90 9.69 -9.90
C LEU A 1 -0.26 8.40 -10.38
N SER A 2 1.05 8.30 -10.34
CA SER A 2 1.77 7.08 -10.74
C SER A 2 2.36 6.40 -9.51
N SER A 3 2.19 5.08 -9.41
CA SER A 3 2.84 4.28 -8.35
C SER A 3 4.23 3.82 -8.79
N GLN A 4 5.07 3.38 -7.84
CA GLN A 4 6.37 2.77 -8.15
C GLN A 4 6.26 1.56 -9.11
N PHE A 5 5.16 0.80 -9.06
CA PHE A 5 4.94 -0.34 -9.94
C PHE A 5 4.64 0.09 -11.37
N GLU A 6 3.84 1.16 -11.52
CA GLU A 6 3.53 1.74 -12.82
C GLU A 6 4.77 2.42 -13.43
N GLN A 7 5.58 3.09 -12.60
CA GLN A 7 6.87 3.64 -13.02
C GLN A 7 7.83 2.56 -13.48
N LEU A 8 7.88 1.43 -12.79
CA LEU A 8 8.70 0.29 -13.19
C LEU A 8 8.29 -0.22 -14.59
N VAL A 9 7.00 -0.43 -14.83
CA VAL A 9 6.49 -0.85 -16.15
C VAL A 9 6.88 0.17 -17.22
N ARG A 10 6.69 1.46 -16.97
CA ARG A 10 7.09 2.52 -17.92
C ARG A 10 8.57 2.47 -18.25
N ALA A 11 9.42 2.38 -17.22
CA ALA A 11 10.86 2.34 -17.39
C ALA A 11 11.31 1.11 -18.20
N VAL A 12 10.79 -0.08 -17.87
CA VAL A 12 11.14 -1.33 -18.57
C VAL A 12 10.65 -1.33 -20.03
N CYS A 13 9.49 -0.75 -20.29
CA CYS A 13 8.91 -0.69 -21.64
C CYS A 13 9.35 0.51 -22.48
N GLY A 14 10.25 1.38 -21.97
CA GLY A 14 10.70 2.57 -22.69
C GLY A 14 9.62 3.65 -22.90
N LEU A 15 8.59 3.66 -22.04
CA LEU A 15 7.53 4.67 -22.06
C LEU A 15 7.99 5.94 -21.32
N PRO A 16 7.42 7.12 -21.64
CA PRO A 16 7.64 8.33 -20.85
C PRO A 16 7.31 8.10 -19.37
N LEU A 17 8.17 8.54 -18.46
CA LEU A 17 7.95 8.41 -17.02
C LEU A 17 6.77 9.27 -16.56
N GLY A 18 6.05 8.78 -15.56
CA GLY A 18 4.95 9.49 -14.93
C GLY A 18 5.41 10.51 -13.89
N PRO A 19 4.52 11.45 -13.49
CA PRO A 19 4.76 12.42 -12.41
C PRO A 19 5.05 11.72 -11.08
N THR A 20 5.97 12.28 -10.29
CA THR A 20 6.37 11.78 -8.96
C THR A 20 6.06 12.75 -7.83
N GLU A 21 5.34 13.85 -8.14
CA GLU A 21 4.93 14.83 -7.15
C GLU A 21 4.05 14.19 -6.07
N ARG A 22 4.38 14.47 -4.82
CA ARG A 22 3.63 14.00 -3.65
C ARG A 22 2.23 14.62 -3.66
N HIS A 23 1.20 13.80 -3.85
CA HIS A 23 -0.20 14.24 -3.87
C HIS A 23 -0.86 14.39 -2.50
N ALA A 24 -0.42 13.59 -1.53
CA ALA A 24 -0.92 13.60 -0.16
C ALA A 24 0.22 13.18 0.79
N ASP A 25 0.10 13.54 2.06
CA ASP A 25 0.88 12.86 3.10
C ASP A 25 0.29 11.46 3.31
N ALA A 26 1.15 10.51 3.66
CA ALA A 26 0.73 9.13 3.82
C ALA A 26 1.54 8.40 4.90
N VAL A 27 0.84 7.58 5.68
CA VAL A 27 1.46 6.61 6.59
C VAL A 27 1.13 5.21 6.10
N MET A 28 2.16 4.46 5.69
CA MET A 28 2.03 3.06 5.29
C MET A 28 2.49 2.15 6.43
N GLN A 29 1.60 1.29 6.90
CA GLN A 29 1.89 0.28 7.92
C GLN A 29 1.82 -1.11 7.32
N ASN A 30 2.87 -1.92 7.53
CA ASN A 30 2.85 -3.33 7.17
C ASN A 30 1.93 -4.11 8.11
N LEU A 31 1.23 -5.11 7.57
CA LEU A 31 0.51 -6.10 8.36
C LEU A 31 1.38 -7.36 8.44
N ILE A 32 2.04 -7.60 9.58
CA ILE A 32 2.96 -8.71 9.77
C ILE A 32 2.28 -9.82 10.58
N GLY A 33 2.34 -11.06 10.10
CA GLY A 33 1.76 -12.21 10.77
C GLY A 33 0.30 -11.96 11.15
N ARG A 34 0.00 -12.03 12.45
CA ARG A 34 -1.36 -11.87 12.99
C ARG A 34 -1.89 -10.45 12.93
N ASP A 35 -1.07 -9.43 12.66
CA ASP A 35 -1.56 -8.05 12.46
C ASP A 35 -2.62 -7.97 11.35
N VAL A 36 -2.57 -8.89 10.39
CA VAL A 36 -3.55 -8.99 9.31
C VAL A 36 -4.96 -9.27 9.80
N GLU A 37 -5.14 -9.86 10.99
CA GLU A 37 -6.45 -10.17 11.56
C GLU A 37 -7.25 -8.89 11.86
N ARG A 38 -6.56 -7.74 12.00
CA ARG A 38 -7.16 -6.40 12.20
C ARG A 38 -7.63 -5.73 10.91
N TRP A 39 -7.64 -6.43 9.78
CA TRP A 39 -7.99 -5.86 8.47
C TRP A 39 -9.38 -5.18 8.44
N ARG A 40 -10.34 -5.67 9.24
CA ARG A 40 -11.69 -5.08 9.33
C ARG A 40 -11.68 -3.66 9.88
N GLU A 41 -10.79 -3.37 10.83
CA GLU A 41 -10.58 -2.01 11.36
C GLU A 41 -10.10 -1.07 10.24
N ALA A 42 -9.18 -1.56 9.38
CA ALA A 42 -8.67 -0.78 8.26
C ALA A 42 -9.72 -0.54 7.18
N VAL A 43 -10.67 -1.46 6.95
CA VAL A 43 -11.75 -1.26 5.97
C VAL A 43 -12.80 -0.26 6.47
N ALA A 44 -13.00 -0.17 7.78
CA ALA A 44 -13.93 0.80 8.37
C ALA A 44 -13.41 2.26 8.33
N ASP A 45 -12.09 2.45 8.16
CA ASP A 45 -11.46 3.76 8.06
C ASP A 45 -11.52 4.29 6.61
N PRO A 46 -12.25 5.38 6.33
CA PRO A 46 -12.40 5.90 4.96
C PRO A 46 -11.09 6.45 4.37
N GLN A 47 -10.11 6.80 5.22
CA GLN A 47 -8.80 7.28 4.81
C GLN A 47 -7.81 6.15 4.53
N ALA A 48 -8.14 4.93 4.96
CA ALA A 48 -7.29 3.76 4.78
C ALA A 48 -7.49 3.11 3.41
N LYS A 49 -6.37 2.66 2.84
CA LYS A 49 -6.28 1.84 1.64
C LYS A 49 -5.62 0.52 2.01
N LEU A 50 -6.44 -0.51 2.19
CA LEU A 50 -6.00 -1.86 2.57
C LEU A 50 -5.55 -2.64 1.33
N HIS A 51 -4.37 -3.26 1.40
CA HIS A 51 -3.89 -4.24 0.43
C HIS A 51 -3.52 -5.54 1.12
N LEU A 52 -4.29 -6.60 0.85
CA LEU A 52 -3.99 -7.97 1.29
C LEU A 52 -3.35 -8.76 0.14
N TYR A 53 -2.32 -9.54 0.43
CA TYR A 53 -1.57 -10.27 -0.61
C TYR A 53 -2.14 -11.66 -0.95
N GLY A 54 -3.36 -11.99 -0.49
CA GLY A 54 -4.00 -13.28 -0.80
C GLY A 54 -3.29 -14.51 -0.22
N LYS A 55 -2.40 -14.34 0.76
CA LYS A 55 -1.65 -15.45 1.37
C LYS A 55 -2.57 -16.30 2.24
N SER A 56 -2.77 -17.56 1.86
CA SER A 56 -3.69 -18.50 2.52
C SER A 56 -3.32 -18.90 3.96
N ARG A 57 -2.05 -18.74 4.37
CA ARG A 57 -1.58 -19.09 5.72
C ARG A 57 -0.82 -17.93 6.37
N VAL A 58 -1.26 -17.55 7.57
CA VAL A 58 -0.59 -16.61 8.46
C VAL A 58 0.62 -17.29 9.12
N ARG A 59 1.76 -16.59 9.18
CA ARG A 59 2.97 -17.05 9.89
C ARG A 59 3.61 -15.86 10.62
N PRO A 60 4.21 -16.06 11.82
CA PRO A 60 4.99 -15.02 12.50
C PRO A 60 6.04 -14.41 11.55
N GLY A 61 6.21 -13.09 11.60
CA GLY A 61 7.17 -12.35 10.76
C GLY A 61 6.81 -12.24 9.27
N ARG A 62 5.79 -12.95 8.78
CA ARG A 62 5.42 -12.91 7.36
C ARG A 62 4.62 -11.65 7.04
N LYS A 63 5.07 -10.86 6.06
CA LYS A 63 4.29 -9.72 5.55
C LYS A 63 3.03 -10.19 4.83
N MET A 64 1.86 -9.97 5.40
CA MET A 64 0.58 -10.44 4.89
C MET A 64 -0.14 -9.40 4.03
N GLY A 65 0.18 -8.12 4.23
CA GLY A 65 -0.38 -7.01 3.50
C GLY A 65 0.20 -5.68 4.00
N HIS A 66 -0.48 -4.59 3.68
CA HIS A 66 -0.23 -3.28 4.26
C HIS A 66 -1.51 -2.43 4.22
N VAL A 67 -1.53 -1.39 5.04
CA VAL A 67 -2.54 -0.34 4.99
C VAL A 67 -1.85 1.00 4.79
N THR A 68 -2.33 1.80 3.85
CA THR A 68 -1.86 3.18 3.63
C THR A 68 -2.97 4.14 4.04
N ARG A 69 -2.68 5.06 4.96
CA ARG A 69 -3.61 6.12 5.37
C ARG A 69 -3.18 7.45 4.77
N LEU A 70 -4.09 8.11 4.07
CA LEU A 70 -3.82 9.41 3.47
C LEU A 70 -4.17 10.55 4.43
N GLN A 71 -3.35 11.60 4.41
CA GLN A 71 -3.51 12.81 5.21
C GLN A 71 -3.39 14.05 4.30
N PRO A 72 -4.03 15.18 4.67
CA PRO A 72 -3.79 16.44 4.01
C PRO A 72 -2.29 16.77 3.98
N ARG A 73 -1.81 17.30 2.85
CA ARG A 73 -0.41 17.71 2.72
C ARG A 73 -0.10 18.84 3.69
N ARG A 74 0.96 18.69 4.49
CA ARG A 74 1.62 19.80 5.18
C ARG A 74 2.62 20.50 4.27
#